data_AF-A0A524NG22-F1
#
_entry.id   AF-A0A524NG22-F1
#
_cell.length_a   1.000
_cell.length_b   1.000
_cell.length_c   1.000
_cell.angle_alpha   90.00
_cell.angle_beta   90.00
_cell.angle_gamma   90.00
#
_symmetry.space_group_name_H-M   'P 1'
#
loop_
_entity.id
_entity.type
_entity.pdbx_description
1 polymer ?
#
loop_
_entity_poly.entity_id
_entity_poly.type
_entity_poly.pdbx_seq_one_letter_code
_entity_poly.pdbx_strand_id
1 'polypeptide(L)'
;PKTTVATGKIIHDYSMYTSSLKNCLVPLEIIYRNGLPDGSSVFKRLSQGKITLKDLGLDHQPKPGETLSKPIFDVSTKLEETDRYVIWAEAQKIAGLTDSELTDIKTVLLKADETITKAASNAGLKNEDGKIELAFDEKRKLILVDVLGTLDECRFTYGGVHVSKEVARQFYKETGWYSDLEKAKKDAEAGGVQDWKSLCKSKPPKLDPELKTMISQMYMTVANEMTNIKLFDAPKLDKVINAYRKFMGEKA
;
A
#
# COMPACT_ATOMS: atom_id res chain seq x y z
N PRO A 1 2.84 -13.80 -14.67
CA PRO A 1 1.57 -14.29 -15.23
C PRO A 1 1.48 -13.91 -16.71
N LYS A 2 0.81 -14.72 -17.53
CA LYS A 2 0.48 -14.30 -18.91
C LYS A 2 -0.87 -13.59 -18.87
N THR A 3 -0.96 -12.40 -19.45
CA THR A 3 -2.22 -11.66 -19.50
C THR A 3 -2.82 -11.77 -20.90
N THR A 4 -4.08 -12.19 -20.98
CA THR A 4 -4.85 -12.30 -22.23
C THR A 4 -6.18 -11.57 -22.10
N VAL A 5 -6.84 -11.31 -23.23
CA VAL A 5 -8.22 -10.81 -23.26
C VAL A 5 -9.11 -11.92 -23.81
N ALA A 6 -10.08 -12.38 -23.05
CA ALA A 6 -11.07 -13.36 -23.50
C ALA A 6 -12.48 -12.82 -23.21
N THR A 7 -13.36 -12.84 -24.20
CA THR A 7 -14.74 -12.32 -24.09
C THR A 7 -14.83 -10.88 -23.57
N GLY A 8 -13.88 -10.02 -23.94
CA GLY A 8 -13.81 -8.62 -23.49
C GLY A 8 -13.33 -8.44 -22.03
N LYS A 9 -12.88 -9.51 -21.36
CA LYS A 9 -12.33 -9.46 -20.01
C LYS A 9 -10.85 -9.79 -20.02
N ILE A 10 -10.09 -9.05 -19.20
CA ILE A 10 -8.68 -9.31 -18.96
C ILE A 10 -8.57 -10.54 -18.05
N ILE A 11 -7.76 -11.52 -18.44
CA ILE A 11 -7.49 -12.75 -17.69
C ILE A 11 -5.99 -12.85 -17.43
N HIS A 12 -5.63 -13.19 -16.19
CA HIS A 12 -4.25 -13.42 -15.76
C HIS A 12 -4.03 -14.91 -15.49
N ASP A 13 -3.16 -15.53 -16.29
CA ASP A 13 -2.74 -16.92 -16.14
C ASP A 13 -1.51 -17.01 -15.24
N TYR A 14 -1.73 -17.54 -14.03
CA TYR A 14 -0.70 -17.82 -13.02
C TYR A 14 -0.25 -19.29 -13.02
N SER A 15 -0.59 -20.10 -14.03
CA SER A 15 -0.28 -21.55 -14.07
C SER A 15 1.21 -21.89 -13.92
N MET A 16 2.11 -20.95 -14.21
CA MET A 16 3.55 -21.12 -13.96
C MET A 16 3.91 -21.17 -12.47
N TYR A 17 3.08 -20.61 -11.59
CA TYR A 17 3.26 -20.61 -10.15
C TYR A 17 2.75 -21.91 -9.54
N THR A 18 3.67 -22.85 -9.37
CA THR A 18 3.39 -24.14 -8.73
C THR A 18 4.05 -24.21 -7.35
N SER A 19 3.64 -25.20 -6.54
CA SER A 19 4.24 -25.49 -5.24
C SER A 19 5.69 -25.99 -5.31
N SER A 20 6.21 -26.26 -6.51
CA SER A 20 7.61 -26.66 -6.73
C SER A 20 8.46 -25.55 -7.36
N LEU A 21 7.87 -24.43 -7.77
CA LEU A 21 8.59 -23.31 -8.38
C LEU A 21 9.58 -22.68 -7.37
N LYS A 22 10.81 -22.40 -7.80
CA LYS A 22 11.88 -21.84 -6.96
C LYS A 22 12.46 -20.60 -7.64
N ASN A 23 13.26 -19.82 -6.92
CA ASN A 23 13.89 -18.61 -7.47
C ASN A 23 12.88 -17.69 -8.15
N CYS A 24 11.77 -17.40 -7.46
CA CYS A 24 10.66 -16.64 -8.02
C CYS A 24 10.10 -15.62 -7.04
N LEU A 25 9.66 -14.48 -7.56
CA LEU A 25 8.87 -13.52 -6.79
C LEU A 25 7.54 -14.15 -6.39
N VAL A 26 7.12 -14.01 -5.13
CA VAL A 26 5.73 -14.30 -4.73
C VAL A 26 4.86 -13.21 -5.38
N PRO A 27 3.90 -13.55 -6.27
CA PRO A 27 3.22 -12.59 -7.13
C PRO A 27 2.13 -11.78 -6.41
N LEU A 28 2.38 -11.40 -5.17
CA LEU A 28 1.45 -10.79 -4.24
C LEU A 28 2.09 -9.60 -3.54
N GLU A 29 1.31 -8.56 -3.31
CA GLU A 29 1.58 -7.57 -2.28
C GLU A 29 0.94 -8.05 -0.99
N ILE A 30 1.76 -8.21 0.06
CA ILE A 30 1.34 -8.79 1.32
C ILE A 30 1.22 -7.65 2.34
N ILE A 31 0.01 -7.40 2.83
CA ILE A 31 -0.34 -6.15 3.50
C ILE A 31 -0.76 -6.43 4.93
N TYR A 32 -0.19 -5.69 5.89
CA TYR A 32 -0.69 -5.62 7.26
C TYR A 32 -1.45 -4.32 7.47
N ARG A 33 -2.44 -4.33 8.38
CA ARG A 33 -3.17 -3.12 8.79
C ARG A 33 -3.32 -3.12 10.31
N ASN A 34 -2.70 -2.15 10.97
CA ASN A 34 -2.87 -1.85 12.39
C ASN A 34 -4.01 -0.87 12.64
N GLY A 35 -4.32 -0.03 11.65
CA GLY A 35 -5.39 0.93 11.67
C GLY A 35 -6.05 1.05 10.30
N LEU A 36 -7.16 1.77 10.27
CA LEU A 36 -7.97 1.98 9.07
C LEU A 36 -8.17 3.48 8.85
N PRO A 37 -7.12 4.21 8.43
CA PRO A 37 -7.22 5.65 8.20
C PRO A 37 -8.16 5.96 7.04
N ASP A 38 -8.55 7.22 6.94
CA ASP A 38 -9.36 7.70 5.82
C ASP A 38 -8.76 7.28 4.47
N GLY A 39 -9.65 6.89 3.54
CA GLY A 39 -9.24 6.39 2.24
C GLY A 39 -8.67 4.96 2.22
N SER A 40 -8.69 4.22 3.34
CA SER A 40 -8.39 2.78 3.32
C SER A 40 -9.31 2.03 2.34
N SER A 41 -8.71 1.19 1.50
CA SER A 41 -9.43 0.42 0.46
C SER A 41 -10.46 -0.54 1.04
N VAL A 42 -10.29 -0.94 2.30
CA VAL A 42 -11.22 -1.78 3.07
C VAL A 42 -12.64 -1.22 3.04
N PHE A 43 -12.83 0.08 3.24
CA PHE A 43 -14.17 0.68 3.31
C PHE A 43 -14.93 0.55 2.00
N LYS A 44 -14.27 0.89 0.88
CA LYS A 44 -14.87 0.76 -0.47
C LYS A 44 -15.16 -0.70 -0.82
N ARG A 45 -14.31 -1.64 -0.39
CA ARG A 45 -14.51 -3.07 -0.67
C ARG A 45 -15.66 -3.66 0.15
N LEU A 46 -15.78 -3.29 1.42
CA LEU A 46 -16.91 -3.69 2.28
C LEU A 46 -18.24 -3.15 1.75
N SER A 47 -18.30 -1.86 1.38
CA SER A 47 -19.54 -1.26 0.85
C SER A 47 -19.97 -1.85 -0.50
N GLN A 48 -19.02 -2.34 -1.30
CA GLN A 48 -19.28 -3.02 -2.56
C GLN A 48 -19.55 -4.53 -2.41
N GLY A 49 -19.49 -5.08 -1.19
CA GLY A 49 -19.61 -6.53 -0.96
C GLY A 49 -18.48 -7.37 -1.56
N LYS A 50 -17.34 -6.75 -1.89
CA LYS A 50 -16.15 -7.43 -2.45
C LYS A 50 -15.32 -8.16 -1.41
N ILE A 51 -15.55 -7.87 -0.13
CA ILE A 51 -14.96 -8.56 1.01
C ILE A 51 -15.97 -8.54 2.15
N THR A 52 -15.91 -9.54 3.03
CA THR A 52 -16.74 -9.59 4.25
C THR A 52 -15.91 -9.26 5.50
N LEU A 53 -16.58 -8.94 6.61
CA LEU A 53 -15.92 -8.78 7.91
C LEU A 53 -15.14 -10.05 8.31
N LYS A 54 -15.74 -11.22 8.05
CA LYS A 54 -15.12 -12.52 8.31
C LYS A 54 -13.81 -12.73 7.54
N ASP A 55 -13.77 -12.31 6.27
CA ASP A 55 -12.55 -12.42 5.45
C ASP A 55 -11.40 -11.55 6.00
N LEU A 56 -11.75 -10.43 6.63
CA LEU A 56 -10.79 -9.53 7.29
C LEU A 56 -10.50 -9.93 8.75
N GLY A 57 -11.22 -10.90 9.31
CA GLY A 57 -11.13 -11.25 10.73
C GLY A 57 -11.72 -10.19 11.68
N LEU A 58 -12.63 -9.36 11.18
CA LEU A 58 -13.34 -8.34 11.97
C LEU A 58 -14.66 -8.89 12.50
N ASP A 59 -15.05 -8.47 13.71
CA ASP A 59 -16.29 -8.82 14.39
C ASP A 59 -17.34 -7.69 14.38
N HIS A 60 -16.97 -6.51 13.86
CA HIS A 60 -17.84 -5.35 13.75
C HIS A 60 -17.53 -4.54 12.49
N GLN A 61 -18.43 -3.63 12.14
CA GLN A 61 -18.23 -2.72 11.01
C GLN A 61 -17.16 -1.68 11.39
N PRO A 62 -16.00 -1.64 10.71
CA PRO A 62 -14.94 -0.72 11.06
C PRO A 62 -15.28 0.72 10.69
N LYS A 63 -14.68 1.69 11.38
CA LYS A 63 -14.83 3.12 11.12
C LYS A 63 -13.52 3.76 10.64
N PRO A 64 -13.59 4.84 9.83
CA PRO A 64 -12.39 5.58 9.47
C PRO A 64 -11.67 6.14 10.70
N GLY A 65 -10.35 6.01 10.71
CA GLY A 65 -9.47 6.36 11.85
C GLY A 65 -9.39 5.30 12.95
N GLU A 66 -10.11 4.20 12.84
CA GLU A 66 -10.09 3.13 13.83
C GLU A 66 -8.69 2.50 13.95
N THR A 67 -8.27 2.28 15.20
CA THR A 67 -7.07 1.50 15.53
C THR A 67 -7.51 0.11 15.96
N LEU A 68 -6.95 -0.91 15.31
CA LEU A 68 -7.32 -2.30 15.55
C LEU A 68 -6.56 -2.84 16.75
N SER A 69 -7.22 -3.71 17.52
CA SER A 69 -6.60 -4.37 18.68
C SER A 69 -5.53 -5.39 18.29
N LYS A 70 -5.66 -5.94 17.08
CA LYS A 70 -4.70 -6.83 16.43
C LYS A 70 -4.61 -6.45 14.95
N PRO A 71 -3.42 -6.55 14.33
CA PRO A 71 -3.32 -6.31 12.91
C PRO A 71 -4.18 -7.31 12.14
N ILE A 72 -4.83 -6.82 11.09
CA ILE A 72 -5.46 -7.68 10.08
C ILE A 72 -4.54 -7.78 8.86
N PHE A 73 -4.61 -8.91 8.17
CA PHE A 73 -3.79 -9.14 6.98
C PHE A 73 -4.64 -9.16 5.72
N ASP A 74 -4.18 -8.41 4.73
CA ASP A 74 -4.80 -8.20 3.44
C ASP A 74 -3.79 -8.55 2.34
N VAL A 75 -4.27 -8.69 1.11
CA VAL A 75 -3.41 -9.13 0.01
C VAL A 75 -3.95 -8.64 -1.33
N SER A 76 -3.04 -8.23 -2.21
CA SER A 76 -3.33 -7.93 -3.62
C SER A 76 -2.35 -8.63 -4.55
N THR A 77 -2.70 -8.68 -5.83
CA THR A 77 -1.79 -9.10 -6.89
C THR A 77 -0.66 -8.07 -7.06
N LYS A 78 0.47 -8.48 -7.67
CA LYS A 78 1.64 -7.60 -7.92
C LYS A 78 2.09 -7.50 -9.38
N LEU A 79 1.68 -8.48 -10.19
CA LEU A 79 2.17 -8.66 -11.58
C LEU A 79 1.10 -8.37 -12.64
N GLU A 80 0.08 -7.62 -12.24
CA GLU A 80 -1.02 -7.17 -13.10
C GLU A 80 -0.85 -5.67 -13.38
N GLU A 81 -1.48 -5.12 -14.43
CA GLU A 81 -1.39 -3.68 -14.72
C GLU A 81 -2.07 -2.83 -13.63
N THR A 82 -3.01 -3.41 -12.91
CA THR A 82 -3.62 -2.82 -11.72
C THR A 82 -3.76 -3.91 -10.68
N ASP A 83 -3.12 -3.69 -9.54
CA ASP A 83 -3.19 -4.62 -8.41
C ASP A 83 -4.63 -4.76 -7.93
N ARG A 84 -5.08 -6.01 -7.86
CA ARG A 84 -6.41 -6.35 -7.41
C ARG A 84 -6.32 -7.01 -6.06
N TYR A 85 -7.10 -6.51 -5.11
CA TYR A 85 -7.25 -7.16 -3.83
C TYR A 85 -7.98 -8.50 -3.97
N VAL A 86 -7.46 -9.52 -3.30
CA VAL A 86 -7.98 -10.89 -3.34
C VAL A 86 -8.13 -11.42 -1.92
N ILE A 87 -8.90 -12.51 -1.75
CA ILE A 87 -8.92 -13.23 -0.48
C ILE A 87 -7.73 -14.18 -0.38
N TRP A 88 -7.34 -14.56 0.83
CA TRP A 88 -6.18 -15.45 1.06
C TRP A 88 -6.27 -16.79 0.32
N ALA A 89 -7.47 -17.36 0.17
CA ALA A 89 -7.66 -18.60 -0.60
C ALA A 89 -7.38 -18.43 -2.10
N GLU A 90 -7.64 -17.25 -2.66
CA GLU A 90 -7.29 -16.93 -4.05
C GLU A 90 -5.80 -16.61 -4.16
N ALA A 91 -5.25 -15.81 -3.25
CA ALA A 91 -3.82 -15.50 -3.18
C ALA A 91 -2.96 -16.78 -3.11
N GLN A 92 -3.37 -17.74 -2.28
CA GLN A 92 -2.70 -19.03 -2.15
C GLN A 92 -2.61 -19.79 -3.48
N LYS A 93 -3.70 -19.77 -4.27
CA LYS A 93 -3.74 -20.38 -5.60
C LYS A 93 -2.87 -19.61 -6.61
N ILE A 94 -2.99 -18.28 -6.63
CA ILE A 94 -2.23 -17.39 -7.51
C ILE A 94 -0.71 -17.58 -7.34
N ALA A 95 -0.26 -17.72 -6.09
CA ALA A 95 1.15 -17.86 -5.77
C ALA A 95 1.64 -19.31 -5.68
N GLY A 96 0.76 -20.30 -5.88
CA GLY A 96 1.12 -21.72 -5.78
C GLY A 96 1.65 -22.10 -4.39
N LEU A 97 1.05 -21.56 -3.32
CA LEU A 97 1.51 -21.71 -1.95
C LEU A 97 0.91 -22.95 -1.28
N THR A 98 1.73 -23.66 -0.52
CA THR A 98 1.24 -24.66 0.44
C THR A 98 0.63 -23.99 1.68
N ASP A 99 -0.14 -24.73 2.48
CA ASP A 99 -0.72 -24.20 3.72
C ASP A 99 0.36 -23.74 4.72
N SER A 100 1.48 -24.46 4.77
CA SER A 100 2.65 -24.10 5.59
C SER A 100 3.25 -22.78 5.12
N GLU A 101 3.49 -22.62 3.82
CA GLU A 101 4.08 -21.40 3.26
C GLU A 101 3.17 -20.19 3.46
N LEU A 102 1.85 -20.37 3.36
CA LEU A 102 0.89 -19.31 3.68
C LEU A 102 1.00 -18.88 5.15
N THR A 103 1.19 -19.83 6.06
CA THR A 103 1.39 -19.57 7.49
C THR A 103 2.72 -18.85 7.73
N ASP A 104 3.79 -19.27 7.06
CA ASP A 104 5.12 -18.65 7.14
C ASP A 104 5.09 -17.21 6.62
N ILE A 105 4.39 -16.95 5.51
CA ILE A 105 4.19 -15.60 4.95
C ILE A 105 3.54 -14.67 5.98
N LYS A 106 2.45 -15.12 6.63
CA LYS A 106 1.76 -14.34 7.67
C LYS A 106 2.65 -14.09 8.88
N THR A 107 3.50 -15.06 9.22
CA THR A 107 4.49 -14.91 10.30
C THR A 107 5.56 -13.87 9.96
N VAL A 108 6.09 -13.91 8.73
CA VAL A 108 7.06 -12.90 8.25
C VAL A 108 6.42 -11.51 8.20
N LEU A 109 5.17 -11.42 7.72
CA LEU A 109 4.41 -10.17 7.67
C LEU A 109 4.23 -9.54 9.05
N LEU A 110 3.81 -10.34 10.05
CA LEU A 110 3.68 -9.87 11.42
C LEU A 110 5.02 -9.37 11.96
N LYS A 111 6.11 -10.08 11.66
CA LYS A 111 7.43 -9.68 12.11
C LYS A 111 7.90 -8.37 11.47
N ALA A 112 7.61 -8.19 10.18
CA ALA A 112 7.88 -6.95 9.45
C ALA A 112 7.10 -5.79 10.07
N ASP A 113 5.80 -5.96 10.29
CA ASP A 113 4.93 -4.98 10.96
C ASP A 113 5.49 -4.55 12.33
N GLU A 114 5.77 -5.51 13.22
CA GLU A 114 6.35 -5.23 14.54
C GLU A 114 7.67 -4.44 14.45
N THR A 115 8.52 -4.80 13.48
CA THR A 115 9.81 -4.16 13.27
C THR A 115 9.66 -2.73 12.77
N ILE A 116 8.76 -2.52 11.79
CA ILE A 116 8.44 -1.19 11.25
C ILE A 116 7.80 -0.33 12.32
N THR A 117 6.83 -0.86 13.06
CA THR A 117 6.13 -0.17 14.16
C THR A 117 7.12 0.30 15.23
N LYS A 118 8.08 -0.55 15.60
CA LYS A 118 9.14 -0.18 16.53
C LYS A 118 10.00 0.96 15.98
N ALA A 119 10.45 0.88 14.73
CA ALA A 119 11.25 1.94 14.12
C ALA A 119 10.46 3.26 14.00
N ALA A 120 9.19 3.20 13.59
CA ALA A 120 8.29 4.34 13.46
C ALA A 120 8.08 5.05 14.80
N SER A 121 8.01 4.29 15.90
CA SER A 121 7.84 4.86 17.23
C SER A 121 8.98 5.81 17.66
N ASN A 122 10.21 5.63 17.14
CA ASN A 122 11.33 6.54 17.40
C ASN A 122 11.07 7.96 16.85
N ALA A 123 10.30 8.07 15.77
CA ALA A 123 9.89 9.33 15.14
C ALA A 123 8.51 9.83 15.64
N GLY A 124 7.92 9.19 16.65
CA GLY A 124 6.56 9.49 17.10
C GLY A 124 5.47 9.20 16.04
N LEU A 125 5.79 8.36 15.05
CA LEU A 125 4.86 7.95 14.01
C LEU A 125 3.99 6.78 14.49
N LYS A 126 2.71 6.85 14.15
CA LYS A 126 1.80 5.70 14.20
C LYS A 126 1.85 4.98 12.86
N ASN A 127 2.16 3.68 12.87
CA ASN A 127 2.15 2.80 11.71
C ASN A 127 0.71 2.30 11.47
N GLU A 128 -0.01 2.87 10.51
CA GLU A 128 -1.40 2.49 10.24
C GLU A 128 -1.49 1.20 9.43
N ASP A 129 -0.69 1.10 8.37
CA ASP A 129 -0.60 -0.09 7.53
C ASP A 129 0.66 -0.03 6.65
N GLY A 130 1.01 -1.17 6.07
CA GLY A 130 2.09 -1.25 5.11
C GLY A 130 2.06 -2.54 4.32
N LYS A 131 2.89 -2.61 3.29
CA LYS A 131 3.07 -3.82 2.49
C LYS A 131 4.52 -4.29 2.53
N ILE A 132 4.69 -5.57 2.23
CA ILE A 132 5.96 -6.18 1.90
C ILE A 132 5.82 -7.02 0.63
N GLU A 133 6.95 -7.23 -0.04
CA GLU A 133 7.07 -8.20 -1.12
C GLU A 133 8.02 -9.32 -0.71
N LEU A 134 7.69 -10.54 -1.11
CA LEU A 134 8.47 -11.73 -0.79
C LEU A 134 8.86 -12.45 -2.08
N ALA A 135 9.95 -13.21 -2.02
CA ALA A 135 10.34 -14.16 -3.05
C ALA A 135 10.74 -15.49 -2.42
N PHE A 136 10.82 -16.53 -3.25
CA PHE A 136 11.41 -17.81 -2.91
C PHE A 136 12.81 -17.92 -3.50
N ASP A 137 13.78 -18.36 -2.69
CA ASP A 137 15.13 -18.68 -3.13
C ASP A 137 15.23 -20.05 -3.85
N GLU A 138 16.45 -20.52 -4.10
CA GLU A 138 16.74 -21.79 -4.79
C GLU A 138 16.29 -23.03 -3.99
N LYS A 139 16.11 -22.86 -2.68
CA LYS A 139 15.66 -23.87 -1.72
C LYS A 139 14.18 -23.69 -1.36
N ARG A 140 13.49 -22.74 -2.01
CA ARG A 140 12.11 -22.34 -1.72
C ARG A 140 11.91 -21.81 -0.31
N LYS A 141 12.91 -21.10 0.21
CA LYS A 141 12.78 -20.34 1.45
C LYS A 141 12.34 -18.92 1.14
N LEU A 142 11.46 -18.37 1.98
CA LEU A 142 11.01 -16.99 1.87
C LEU A 142 12.19 -16.03 2.11
N ILE A 143 12.30 -15.05 1.23
CA ILE A 143 13.19 -13.90 1.37
C ILE A 143 12.35 -12.64 1.23
N LEU A 144 12.66 -11.63 2.03
CA LEU A 144 12.11 -10.29 1.87
C LEU A 144 12.79 -9.62 0.67
N VAL A 145 11.99 -9.07 -0.23
CA VAL A 145 12.46 -8.30 -1.38
C VAL A 145 11.80 -6.92 -1.41
N ASP A 146 12.17 -6.09 -2.38
CA ASP A 146 11.77 -4.69 -2.46
C ASP A 146 12.20 -3.88 -1.22
N VAL A 147 11.42 -2.89 -0.79
CA VAL A 147 11.75 -2.01 0.34
C VAL A 147 10.89 -2.32 1.56
N LEU A 148 11.41 -2.00 2.76
CA LEU A 148 10.72 -2.26 4.03
C LEU A 148 10.58 -0.97 4.84
N GLY A 149 9.36 -0.65 5.28
CA GLY A 149 9.12 0.42 6.26
C GLY A 149 9.29 1.84 5.73
N THR A 150 9.27 2.05 4.42
CA THR A 150 9.41 3.37 3.81
C THR A 150 8.09 4.13 3.79
N LEU A 151 8.16 5.45 3.59
CA LEU A 151 6.98 6.32 3.42
C LEU A 151 6.18 6.04 2.14
N ASP A 152 6.74 5.23 1.23
CA ASP A 152 6.05 4.78 0.03
C ASP A 152 5.27 3.50 0.28
N GLU A 153 5.83 2.55 1.02
CA GLU A 153 5.21 1.24 1.22
C GLU A 153 4.37 1.15 2.50
N CYS A 154 4.48 2.15 3.38
CA CYS A 154 3.71 2.24 4.62
C CYS A 154 2.95 3.57 4.71
N ARG A 155 1.76 3.52 5.31
CA ARG A 155 1.01 4.71 5.73
C ARG A 155 1.28 4.98 7.20
N PHE A 156 2.02 6.05 7.46
CA PHE A 156 2.21 6.56 8.81
C PHE A 156 1.33 7.79 9.07
N THR A 157 1.01 8.02 10.34
CA THR A 157 0.41 9.26 10.81
C THR A 157 1.21 9.88 11.97
N TYR A 158 1.27 11.21 12.01
CA TYR A 158 1.86 11.99 13.10
C TYR A 158 0.81 12.96 13.64
N GLY A 159 0.27 12.68 14.83
CA GLY A 159 -0.83 13.46 15.40
C GLY A 159 -2.03 13.59 14.45
N GLY A 160 -2.40 12.50 13.77
CA GLY A 160 -3.49 12.47 12.80
C GLY A 160 -3.15 12.93 11.37
N VAL A 161 -1.98 13.53 11.15
CA VAL A 161 -1.53 13.97 9.82
C VAL A 161 -0.83 12.83 9.10
N HIS A 162 -1.18 12.57 7.84
CA HIS A 162 -0.47 11.59 7.02
C HIS A 162 0.99 11.97 6.81
N VAL A 163 1.89 11.03 7.06
CA VAL A 163 3.33 11.13 6.74
C VAL A 163 3.66 10.00 5.79
N SER A 164 3.35 10.18 4.52
CA SER A 164 3.56 9.20 3.44
C SER A 164 3.30 9.85 2.08
N LYS A 165 3.42 9.09 0.98
CA LYS A 165 2.96 9.51 -0.35
C LYS A 165 1.48 9.91 -0.43
N GLU A 166 0.68 9.62 0.60
CA GLU A 166 -0.71 10.07 0.68
C GLU A 166 -0.84 11.59 0.64
N VAL A 167 0.11 12.35 1.18
CA VAL A 167 0.12 13.82 1.12
C VAL A 167 0.06 14.31 -0.33
N ALA A 168 0.87 13.73 -1.22
CA ALA A 168 0.85 14.05 -2.65
C ALA A 168 -0.45 13.60 -3.32
N ARG A 169 -1.00 12.44 -2.93
CA ARG A 169 -2.26 11.94 -3.48
C ARG A 169 -3.43 12.86 -3.15
N GLN A 170 -3.50 13.39 -1.94
CA GLN A 170 -4.57 14.33 -1.56
C GLN A 170 -4.50 15.60 -2.41
N PHE A 171 -3.30 16.16 -2.63
CA PHE A 171 -3.14 17.27 -3.57
C PHE A 171 -3.67 16.95 -4.97
N TYR A 172 -3.32 15.78 -5.51
CA TYR A 172 -3.74 15.43 -6.87
C TYR A 172 -5.22 15.13 -7.01
N LYS A 173 -5.89 14.61 -5.96
CA LYS A 173 -7.34 14.35 -5.96
C LYS A 173 -8.17 15.61 -6.24
N GLU A 174 -7.66 16.78 -5.88
CA GLU A 174 -8.30 18.09 -6.12
C GLU A 174 -8.05 18.65 -7.53
N THR A 175 -7.30 17.94 -8.38
CA THR A 175 -6.96 18.40 -9.73
C THR A 175 -7.86 17.78 -10.79
N GLY A 176 -8.07 18.50 -11.91
CA GLY A 176 -8.80 17.96 -13.07
C GLY A 176 -8.17 16.69 -13.65
N TRP A 177 -6.86 16.51 -13.46
CA TRP A 177 -6.15 15.29 -13.85
C TRP A 177 -6.68 14.04 -13.15
N TYR A 178 -7.04 14.12 -11.87
CA TYR A 178 -7.55 12.96 -11.15
C TYR A 178 -8.89 12.48 -11.71
N SER A 179 -9.77 13.40 -12.11
CA SER A 179 -11.02 13.09 -12.78
C SER A 179 -10.80 12.39 -14.13
N ASP A 180 -9.85 12.87 -14.94
CA ASP A 180 -9.48 12.24 -16.20
C ASP A 180 -8.88 10.84 -15.99
N LEU A 181 -8.06 10.68 -14.94
CA LEU A 181 -7.45 9.40 -14.56
C LEU A 181 -8.49 8.37 -14.13
N GLU A 182 -9.44 8.73 -13.27
CA GLU A 182 -10.49 7.81 -12.83
C GLU A 182 -11.42 7.44 -13.99
N LYS A 183 -11.71 8.39 -14.89
CA LYS A 183 -12.45 8.11 -16.12
C LYS A 183 -11.69 7.14 -17.03
N ALA A 184 -10.40 7.37 -17.27
CA ALA A 184 -9.57 6.52 -18.11
C ALA A 184 -9.53 5.07 -17.60
N LYS A 185 -9.40 4.87 -16.28
CA LYS A 185 -9.47 3.54 -15.66
C LYS A 185 -10.83 2.87 -15.87
N LYS A 186 -11.92 3.61 -15.68
CA LYS A 186 -13.29 3.10 -15.88
C LYS A 186 -13.54 2.70 -17.34
N ASP A 187 -13.13 3.55 -18.28
CA ASP A 187 -13.28 3.30 -19.72
C ASP A 187 -12.42 2.10 -20.16
N ALA A 188 -11.21 1.97 -19.61
CA ALA A 188 -10.33 0.83 -19.85
C ALA A 188 -10.93 -0.50 -19.35
N GLU A 189 -11.46 -0.50 -18.12
CA GLU A 189 -12.13 -1.67 -17.54
C GLU A 189 -13.35 -2.08 -18.37
N ALA A 190 -14.17 -1.13 -18.80
CA ALA A 190 -15.34 -1.39 -19.64
C ALA A 190 -14.98 -1.88 -21.06
N GLY A 191 -13.86 -1.40 -21.61
CA GLY A 191 -13.39 -1.74 -22.96
C GLY A 191 -12.43 -2.93 -23.03
N GLY A 192 -12.03 -3.52 -21.90
CA GLY A 192 -11.01 -4.57 -21.86
C GLY A 192 -9.61 -4.10 -22.30
N VAL A 193 -9.31 -2.81 -22.13
CA VAL A 193 -8.03 -2.20 -22.49
C VAL A 193 -7.07 -2.34 -21.32
N GLN A 194 -5.90 -2.95 -21.55
CA GLN A 194 -4.88 -3.09 -20.51
C GLN A 194 -4.23 -1.73 -20.18
N ASP A 195 -3.74 -1.03 -21.21
CA ASP A 195 -3.06 0.25 -21.05
C ASP A 195 -4.06 1.40 -20.84
N TRP A 196 -4.61 1.49 -19.63
CA TRP A 196 -5.50 2.59 -19.26
C TRP A 196 -4.81 3.95 -19.29
N LYS A 197 -3.48 4.00 -19.16
CA LYS A 197 -2.71 5.27 -19.16
C LYS A 197 -2.81 5.97 -20.51
N SER A 198 -2.86 5.21 -21.60
CA SER A 198 -3.10 5.73 -22.96
C SER A 198 -4.45 6.45 -23.12
N LEU A 199 -5.44 6.14 -22.27
CA LEU A 199 -6.77 6.75 -22.30
C LEU A 199 -6.85 8.03 -21.45
N CYS A 200 -5.86 8.30 -20.61
CA CYS A 200 -5.83 9.47 -19.75
C CYS A 200 -5.54 10.73 -20.57
N LYS A 201 -6.50 11.65 -20.62
CA LYS A 201 -6.46 12.83 -21.49
C LYS A 201 -5.46 13.89 -21.06
N SER A 202 -5.12 13.92 -19.79
CA SER A 202 -4.26 14.92 -19.18
C SER A 202 -3.10 14.27 -18.43
N LYS A 203 -2.11 15.10 -18.08
CA LYS A 203 -0.94 14.74 -17.27
C LYS A 203 -1.05 15.42 -15.91
N PRO A 204 -0.48 14.83 -14.84
CA PRO A 204 -0.51 15.45 -13.53
C PRO A 204 0.20 16.82 -13.58
N PRO A 205 -0.37 17.87 -12.97
CA PRO A 205 0.31 19.15 -12.86
C PRO A 205 1.56 19.01 -11.96
N LYS A 206 2.45 20.01 -12.02
CA LYS A 206 3.55 20.11 -11.06
C LYS A 206 2.98 20.26 -9.65
N LEU A 207 3.61 19.61 -8.67
CA LEU A 207 3.33 19.87 -7.26
C LEU A 207 3.61 21.34 -6.94
N ASP A 208 2.83 21.88 -6.02
CA ASP A 208 3.11 23.17 -5.41
C ASP A 208 4.56 23.17 -4.85
N PRO A 209 5.38 24.20 -5.12
CA PRO A 209 6.79 24.23 -4.69
C PRO A 209 6.98 24.16 -3.17
N GLU A 210 6.08 24.76 -2.40
CA GLU A 210 6.11 24.72 -0.94
C GLU A 210 5.76 23.31 -0.47
N LEU A 211 4.68 22.72 -1.01
CA LEU A 211 4.28 21.34 -0.72
C LEU A 211 5.39 20.33 -1.07
N LYS A 212 6.04 20.49 -2.22
CA LYS A 212 7.18 19.66 -2.63
C LYS A 212 8.33 19.72 -1.61
N THR A 213 8.61 20.91 -1.08
CA THR A 213 9.65 21.11 -0.07
C THR A 213 9.28 20.41 1.23
N MET A 214 8.03 20.55 1.68
CA MET A 214 7.53 19.87 2.88
C MET A 214 7.57 18.36 2.75
N ILE A 215 7.11 17.79 1.61
CA ILE A 215 7.20 16.34 1.35
C ILE A 215 8.67 15.88 1.40
N SER A 216 9.58 16.59 0.72
CA SER A 216 11.01 16.25 0.77
C SER A 216 11.56 16.22 2.21
N GLN A 217 11.22 17.23 3.00
CA GLN A 217 11.61 17.30 4.41
C GLN A 217 10.98 16.19 5.26
N MET A 218 9.74 15.77 4.98
CA MET A 218 9.11 14.62 5.66
C MET A 218 9.93 13.35 5.43
N TYR A 219 10.34 13.05 4.19
CA TYR A 219 11.15 11.86 3.91
C TYR A 219 12.51 11.92 4.62
N MET A 220 13.20 13.06 4.53
CA MET A 220 14.52 13.23 5.15
C MET A 220 14.46 13.12 6.67
N THR A 221 13.48 13.76 7.30
CA THR A 221 13.38 13.81 8.76
C THR A 221 12.89 12.48 9.34
N VAL A 222 11.93 11.81 8.68
CA VAL A 222 11.51 10.46 9.08
C VAL A 222 12.68 9.48 8.97
N ALA A 223 13.47 9.54 7.90
CA ALA A 223 14.64 8.69 7.76
C ALA A 223 15.63 8.89 8.92
N ASN A 224 15.88 10.14 9.32
CA ASN A 224 16.73 10.45 10.45
C ASN A 224 16.17 9.92 11.78
N GLU A 225 14.90 10.21 12.06
CA GLU A 225 14.28 9.95 13.36
C GLU A 225 13.95 8.46 13.55
N MET A 226 13.48 7.75 12.51
CA MET A 226 13.23 6.30 12.61
C MET A 226 14.52 5.51 12.84
N THR A 227 15.62 5.92 12.20
CA THR A 227 16.93 5.24 12.31
C THR A 227 17.76 5.71 13.50
N ASN A 228 17.43 6.86 14.10
CA ASN A 228 18.29 7.61 15.02
C ASN A 228 19.68 7.96 14.45
N ILE A 229 19.81 8.05 13.13
CA ILE A 229 21.05 8.41 12.43
C ILE A 229 20.83 9.74 11.70
N LYS A 230 21.76 10.69 11.84
CA LYS A 230 21.71 11.93 11.04
C LYS A 230 22.18 11.66 9.61
N LEU A 231 21.25 11.24 8.73
CA LEU A 231 21.49 11.00 7.31
C LEU A 231 21.37 12.29 6.48
N PHE A 232 20.42 13.16 6.84
CA PHE A 232 20.11 14.38 6.10
C PHE A 232 20.12 15.61 7.01
N ASP A 233 20.40 16.78 6.41
CA ASP A 233 20.19 18.06 7.06
C ASP A 233 18.74 18.52 6.83
N ALA A 234 17.87 18.21 7.79
CA ALA A 234 16.45 18.50 7.72
C ALA A 234 15.92 18.98 9.09
N PRO A 235 14.84 19.78 9.11
CA PRO A 235 14.15 20.12 10.34
C PRO A 235 13.60 18.85 11.03
N LYS A 236 13.34 18.93 12.34
CA LYS A 236 12.61 17.89 13.07
C LYS A 236 11.21 17.67 12.50
N LEU A 237 10.70 16.45 12.60
CA LEU A 237 9.42 16.06 12.03
C LEU A 237 8.26 16.94 12.52
N ASP A 238 8.22 17.24 13.82
CA ASP A 238 7.21 18.11 14.43
C ASP A 238 7.11 19.48 13.74
N LYS A 239 8.26 20.09 13.40
CA LYS A 239 8.33 21.36 12.69
C LYS A 239 7.82 21.25 11.26
N VAL A 240 8.18 20.17 10.55
CA VAL A 240 7.71 19.92 9.17
C VAL A 240 6.20 19.73 9.15
N ILE A 241 5.66 18.94 10.09
CA ILE A 241 4.22 18.70 10.21
C ILE A 241 3.47 19.97 10.57
N ASN A 242 4.00 20.80 11.47
CA ASN A 242 3.39 22.09 11.79
C ASN A 242 3.40 23.07 10.62
N ALA A 243 4.44 23.06 9.78
CA ALA A 243 4.45 23.84 8.54
C ALA A 243 3.38 23.31 7.56
N TYR A 244 3.26 21.99 7.41
CA TYR A 244 2.26 21.37 6.56
C TYR A 244 0.82 21.68 7.00
N ARG A 245 0.50 21.60 8.30
CA ARG A 245 -0.83 21.99 8.82
C ARG A 245 -1.19 23.43 8.47
N LYS A 246 -0.24 24.36 8.62
CA LYS A 246 -0.43 25.77 8.26
C LYS A 246 -0.67 25.94 6.76
N PHE A 247 0.07 25.21 5.93
CA PHE A 247 -0.13 25.20 4.47
C PHE A 247 -1.53 24.70 4.10
N MET A 248 -2.02 23.67 4.78
CA MET A 248 -3.39 23.14 4.60
C MET A 248 -4.48 24.06 5.18
N GLY A 249 -4.13 25.16 5.84
CA GLY A 249 -5.08 26.10 6.44
C GLY A 249 -5.69 25.62 7.76
N GLU A 250 -5.14 24.57 8.39
CA GLU A 250 -5.54 24.15 9.73
C GLU A 250 -5.12 25.21 10.75
N LYS A 251 -6.07 25.71 11.55
CA LYS A 251 -5.74 26.61 12.66
C LYS A 251 -5.03 25.80 13.75
N ALA A 252 -3.89 26.33 14.22
CA ALA A 252 -3.09 25.76 15.30
C ALA A 252 -3.88 25.60 16.60
#